data_AF-A0A367KDR1-F1
#
_entry.id   AF-A0A367KDR1-F1
#
_cell.length_a   1.000
_cell.length_b   1.000
_cell.length_c   1.000
_cell.angle_alpha   90.00
_cell.angle_beta   90.00
_cell.angle_gamma   90.00
#
_symmetry.space_group_name_H-M   'P 1'
#
loop_
_entity.id
_entity.type
_entity.pdbx_description
1 polymer ?
#
loop_
_entity_poly.entity_id
_entity_poly.type
_entity_poly.pdbx_seq_one_letter_code
_entity_poly.pdbx_strand_id
1 'polypeptide(L)'
;MTETTDAQKLINAVEAEKNYRCYAHLRAIVDRKRAGVIISKKGLCIQYLKTHYNVSVNLSRVALDEDWGRLVHIHGPHKHVTDAWKFRLKREENKDDEATIRITNMLHTI
;
A
#
# COMPACT_ATOMS: atom_id res chain seq x y z
N MET A 1 -33.08 21.91 3.31
CA MET A 1 -31.62 21.95 3.53
C MET A 1 -31.41 21.93 5.03
N THR A 2 -31.02 20.77 5.58
CA THR A 2 -30.79 20.63 7.03
C THR A 2 -29.43 21.22 7.36
N GLU A 3 -29.41 22.36 8.04
CA GLU A 3 -28.18 22.93 8.59
C GLU A 3 -27.64 21.96 9.65
N THR A 4 -26.46 21.41 9.38
CA THR A 4 -25.70 20.64 10.35
C THR A 4 -25.28 21.55 11.49
N THR A 5 -25.72 21.23 12.71
CA THR A 5 -25.32 21.93 13.94
C THR A 5 -23.81 21.82 14.16
N ASP A 6 -23.23 22.77 14.86
CA ASP A 6 -21.78 22.79 15.11
C ASP A 6 -21.31 21.57 15.91
N ALA A 7 -22.18 21.02 16.77
CA ALA A 7 -21.95 19.74 17.43
C ALA A 7 -21.80 18.57 16.42
N GLN A 8 -22.62 18.52 15.38
CA GLN A 8 -22.54 17.47 14.36
C GLN A 8 -21.27 17.60 13.51
N LYS A 9 -20.83 18.83 13.22
CA LYS A 9 -19.55 19.08 12.52
C LYS A 9 -18.37 18.57 13.34
N LEU A 10 -18.38 18.82 14.66
CA LEU A 10 -17.33 18.34 15.57
C LEU A 10 -17.29 16.81 15.66
N ILE A 11 -18.43 16.14 15.77
CA ILE A 11 -18.51 14.66 15.78
C ILE A 11 -17.92 14.10 14.49
N ASN A 12 -18.35 14.63 13.33
CA ASN A 12 -17.87 14.17 12.03
C ASN A 12 -16.35 14.40 11.87
N ALA A 13 -15.82 15.51 12.39
CA ALA A 13 -14.39 15.80 12.35
C ALA A 13 -13.58 14.83 13.22
N VAL A 14 -14.05 14.51 14.42
CA VAL A 14 -13.40 13.54 15.32
C VAL A 14 -13.44 12.12 14.73
N GLU A 15 -14.56 11.74 14.12
CA GLU A 15 -14.68 10.45 13.41
C GLU A 15 -13.77 10.39 12.18
N ALA A 16 -13.70 11.46 11.40
CA ALA A 16 -12.78 11.57 10.27
C ALA A 16 -11.31 11.48 10.72
N GLU A 17 -10.92 12.15 11.81
CA GLU A 17 -9.56 12.08 12.36
C GLU A 17 -9.20 10.67 12.85
N LYS A 18 -10.12 10.00 13.57
CA LYS A 18 -9.95 8.60 13.96
C LYS A 18 -9.74 7.68 12.75
N ASN A 19 -10.47 7.93 11.67
CA ASN A 19 -10.32 7.19 10.43
C ASN A 19 -9.03 7.56 9.67
N TYR A 20 -8.55 8.79 9.79
CA TYR A 20 -7.32 9.26 9.14
C TYR A 20 -6.07 8.63 9.75
N ARG A 21 -6.01 8.50 11.09
CA ARG A 21 -4.88 7.88 11.80
C ARG A 21 -4.72 6.38 11.56
N CYS A 22 -5.70 5.73 10.93
CA CYS A 22 -5.64 4.30 10.63
C CYS A 22 -5.50 3.98 9.14
N TYR A 23 -5.14 4.95 8.29
CA TYR A 23 -4.73 4.71 6.91
C TYR A 23 -3.20 4.68 6.79
N ALA A 24 -2.68 3.75 5.98
CA ALA A 24 -1.25 3.61 5.72
C ALA A 24 -0.95 3.65 4.23
N HIS A 25 0.25 4.13 3.89
CA HIS A 25 0.81 4.06 2.56
C HIS A 25 2.14 3.31 2.63
N LEU A 26 2.24 2.22 1.88
CA LEU A 26 3.46 1.45 1.74
C LEU A 26 3.94 1.57 0.30
N ARG A 27 5.18 2.01 0.13
CA ARG A 27 5.84 2.14 -1.17
C ARG A 27 7.10 1.30 -1.17
N ALA A 28 7.29 0.54 -2.23
CA ALA A 28 8.51 -0.23 -2.44
C ALA A 28 8.89 -0.26 -3.90
N ILE A 29 10.19 -0.18 -4.15
CA ILE A 29 10.77 -0.40 -5.46
C ILE A 29 11.16 -1.86 -5.54
N VAL A 30 10.70 -2.54 -6.58
CA VAL A 30 11.05 -3.94 -6.87
C VAL A 30 11.58 -4.04 -8.28
N ASP A 31 12.50 -4.97 -8.51
CA ASP A 31 12.98 -5.26 -9.85
C ASP A 31 11.85 -5.80 -10.76
N ARG A 32 12.13 -5.85 -12.07
CA ARG A 32 11.18 -6.33 -13.07
C ARG A 32 10.68 -7.76 -12.83
N LYS A 33 11.54 -8.67 -12.37
CA LYS A 33 11.19 -10.09 -12.16
C LYS A 33 10.22 -10.20 -11.00
N ARG A 34 10.54 -9.61 -9.86
CA ARG A 34 9.69 -9.55 -8.65
C ARG A 34 8.38 -8.81 -8.92
N ALA A 35 8.41 -7.74 -9.68
CA ALA A 35 7.19 -7.05 -10.11
C ALA A 35 6.23 -7.99 -10.89
N GLY A 36 6.76 -8.80 -11.81
CA GLY A 36 5.96 -9.78 -12.56
C GLY A 36 5.29 -10.80 -11.63
N VAL A 37 6.00 -11.24 -10.60
CA VAL A 37 5.49 -12.16 -9.58
C VAL A 37 4.39 -11.52 -8.72
N ILE A 38 4.55 -10.25 -8.34
CA ILE A 38 3.54 -9.48 -7.59
C ILE A 38 2.29 -9.20 -8.43
N ILE A 39 2.45 -8.88 -9.72
CA ILE A 39 1.31 -8.64 -10.62
C ILE A 39 0.55 -9.95 -10.87
N SER A 40 1.28 -11.04 -11.07
CA SER A 40 0.77 -12.35 -11.50
C SER A 40 0.09 -12.30 -12.88
N LYS A 41 -0.30 -13.46 -13.40
CA LYS A 41 -0.94 -13.59 -14.71
C LYS A 41 -2.21 -12.72 -14.75
N LYS A 42 -2.32 -11.85 -15.75
CA LYS A 42 -3.45 -10.91 -15.95
C LYS A 42 -3.74 -9.99 -14.75
N GLY A 43 -2.79 -9.75 -13.85
CA GLY A 43 -3.01 -8.87 -12.70
C GLY A 43 -3.85 -9.49 -11.57
N LEU A 44 -4.07 -10.82 -11.59
CA LEU A 44 -4.94 -11.51 -10.64
C LEU A 44 -4.53 -11.28 -9.17
N CYS A 45 -3.23 -11.21 -8.88
CA CYS A 45 -2.77 -10.96 -7.53
C CYS A 45 -3.12 -9.53 -7.08
N ILE A 46 -2.99 -8.54 -7.97
CA ILE A 46 -3.40 -7.15 -7.67
C ILE A 46 -4.90 -7.07 -7.42
N GLN A 47 -5.70 -7.74 -8.25
CA GLN A 47 -7.15 -7.78 -8.09
C GLN A 47 -7.54 -8.44 -6.76
N TYR A 48 -6.89 -9.56 -6.42
CA TYR A 48 -7.07 -10.23 -5.14
C TYR A 48 -6.71 -9.32 -3.96
N LEU A 49 -5.57 -8.62 -4.02
CA LEU A 49 -5.19 -7.68 -2.96
C LEU A 49 -6.24 -6.59 -2.77
N LYS A 50 -6.75 -6.03 -3.88
CA LYS A 50 -7.78 -4.99 -3.86
C LYS A 50 -9.09 -5.48 -3.27
N THR A 51 -9.59 -6.63 -3.71
CA THR A 51 -10.89 -7.16 -3.27
C THR A 51 -10.85 -7.75 -1.88
N HIS A 52 -9.81 -8.52 -1.55
CA HIS A 52 -9.77 -9.29 -0.31
C HIS A 52 -9.28 -8.47 0.88
N TYR A 53 -8.31 -7.58 0.68
CA TYR A 53 -7.78 -6.74 1.77
C TYR A 53 -8.39 -5.34 1.76
N ASN A 54 -9.25 -4.99 0.79
CA ASN A 54 -9.84 -3.65 0.70
C ASN A 54 -8.74 -2.55 0.72
N VAL A 55 -7.71 -2.74 -0.11
CA VAL A 55 -6.61 -1.79 -0.29
C VAL A 55 -6.53 -1.35 -1.75
N SER A 56 -6.01 -0.16 -1.98
CA SER A 56 -5.63 0.29 -3.31
C SER A 56 -4.19 -0.08 -3.61
N VAL A 57 -3.95 -0.56 -4.83
CA VAL A 57 -2.61 -0.94 -5.30
C VAL A 57 -2.36 -0.31 -6.67
N ASN A 58 -1.28 0.46 -6.75
CA ASN A 58 -0.80 1.12 -7.96
C ASN A 58 0.62 0.67 -8.27
N LEU A 59 0.92 0.52 -9.56
CA LEU A 59 2.25 0.18 -10.05
C LEU A 59 2.70 1.21 -11.08
N SER A 60 3.86 1.80 -10.85
CA SER A 60 4.49 2.73 -11.79
C SER A 60 5.83 2.19 -12.26
N ARG A 61 6.19 2.39 -13.52
CA ARG A 61 7.55 2.09 -14.00
C ARG A 61 8.52 3.08 -13.38
N VAL A 62 9.67 2.61 -12.92
CA VAL A 62 10.74 3.46 -12.40
C VAL A 62 12.04 3.08 -13.12
N ALA A 63 12.78 4.08 -13.59
CA ALA A 63 14.12 3.88 -14.11
C ALA A 63 15.07 3.62 -12.93
N LEU A 64 15.88 2.58 -13.05
CA LEU A 64 17.03 2.30 -12.21
C LEU A 64 18.28 2.53 -13.06
N ASP A 65 19.46 2.63 -12.46
CA ASP A 65 20.68 3.07 -13.16
C ASP A 65 20.94 2.30 -14.47
N GLU A 66 20.79 0.97 -14.45
CA GLU A 66 21.06 0.09 -15.61
C GLU A 66 19.85 -0.74 -16.08
N ASP A 67 18.68 -0.61 -15.42
CA ASP A 67 17.46 -1.37 -15.76
C ASP A 67 16.20 -0.58 -15.36
N TRP A 68 15.04 -1.23 -15.33
CA TRP A 68 13.81 -0.64 -14.84
C TRP A 68 13.12 -1.55 -13.82
N GLY A 69 12.58 -0.92 -12.79
CA GLY A 69 11.78 -1.56 -11.76
C GLY A 69 10.32 -1.11 -11.81
N ARG A 70 9.59 -1.53 -10.77
CA ARG A 70 8.27 -1.01 -10.46
C ARG A 70 8.25 -0.40 -9.07
N LEU A 71 7.70 0.80 -8.96
CA LEU A 71 7.20 1.31 -7.69
C LEU A 71 5.84 0.68 -7.43
N VAL A 72 5.78 -0.19 -6.42
CA VAL A 72 4.53 -0.73 -5.89
C VAL A 72 4.07 0.22 -4.79
N HIS A 73 2.86 0.77 -4.93
CA HIS A 73 2.23 1.61 -3.93
C HIS A 73 0.94 0.96 -3.47
N ILE A 74 0.92 0.52 -2.20
CA ILE A 74 -0.26 -0.01 -1.53
C ILE A 74 -0.74 1.04 -0.53
N HIS A 75 -2.03 1.35 -0.53
CA HIS A 75 -2.61 2.23 0.48
C HIS A 75 -4.03 1.83 0.86
N GLY A 76 -4.40 2.09 2.10
CA GLY A 76 -5.63 1.55 2.69
C GLY A 76 -5.58 1.60 4.21
N PRO A 77 -6.54 0.96 4.89
CA PRO A 77 -6.49 0.77 6.34
C PRO A 77 -5.18 0.06 6.77
N HIS A 78 -4.52 0.56 7.80
CA HIS A 78 -3.17 0.18 8.23
C HIS A 78 -3.00 -1.33 8.41
N LYS A 79 -3.95 -1.99 9.09
CA LYS A 79 -3.94 -3.45 9.30
C LYS A 79 -3.97 -4.17 7.95
N HIS A 80 -4.83 -3.73 7.05
CA HIS A 80 -5.01 -4.37 5.75
C HIS A 80 -3.81 -4.17 4.83
N VAL A 81 -3.20 -2.99 4.84
CA VAL A 81 -1.95 -2.74 4.10
C VAL A 81 -0.83 -3.65 4.59
N THR A 82 -0.72 -3.80 5.91
CA THR A 82 0.29 -4.68 6.54
C THR A 82 0.06 -6.14 6.18
N ASP A 83 -1.19 -6.62 6.22
CA ASP A 83 -1.53 -8.01 5.90
C ASP A 83 -1.37 -8.31 4.41
N ALA A 84 -1.78 -7.38 3.53
CA ALA A 84 -1.57 -7.44 2.09
C ALA A 84 -0.07 -7.53 1.75
N TRP A 85 0.76 -6.74 2.44
CA TRP A 85 2.21 -6.76 2.27
C TRP A 85 2.82 -8.10 2.68
N LYS A 86 2.48 -8.58 3.88
CA LYS A 86 2.99 -9.86 4.42
C LYS A 86 2.60 -11.06 3.55
N PHE A 87 1.37 -11.09 3.04
CA PHE A 87 0.86 -12.18 2.22
C PHE A 87 1.73 -12.45 0.99
N ARG A 88 2.18 -11.38 0.31
CA ARG A 88 2.85 -11.54 -0.99
C ARG A 88 4.36 -11.35 -0.97
N LEU A 89 4.88 -10.47 -0.12
CA LEU A 89 6.27 -10.01 -0.21
C LEU A 89 7.18 -10.68 0.82
N LYS A 90 6.66 -11.08 1.98
CA LYS A 90 7.45 -11.85 2.97
C LYS A 90 7.75 -13.28 2.51
N ARG A 91 6.99 -13.79 1.52
CA ARG A 91 7.22 -15.12 0.94
C ARG A 91 8.49 -15.20 0.07
N GLU A 92 9.06 -14.06 -0.34
CA GLU A 92 10.32 -14.04 -1.12
C GLU A 92 11.57 -13.81 -0.27
N GLU A 93 11.47 -13.36 0.99
CA GLU A 93 12.63 -13.23 1.88
C GLU A 93 13.27 -14.58 2.28
N ASN A 94 12.61 -15.71 2.01
CA ASN A 94 13.06 -17.04 2.45
C ASN A 94 13.67 -17.92 1.34
N LYS A 95 13.88 -17.39 0.13
CA LYS A 95 14.58 -18.09 -0.95
C LYS A 95 15.53 -17.14 -1.63
N ASP A 96 16.74 -17.11 -1.08
CA ASP A 96 17.94 -16.48 -1.62
C ASP A 96 17.90 -14.94 -1.73
N ASP A 97 18.94 -14.34 -1.18
CA ASP A 97 19.44 -13.00 -1.40
C ASP A 97 18.85 -11.83 -0.58
N GLU A 98 19.81 -11.18 0.07
CA GLU A 98 19.90 -9.94 0.84
C GLU A 98 19.42 -8.68 0.07
N ALA A 99 18.27 -8.77 -0.61
CA ALA A 99 17.72 -7.68 -1.38
C ALA A 99 17.03 -6.67 -0.44
N THR A 100 17.80 -5.65 -0.09
CA THR A 100 17.42 -4.47 0.70
C THR A 100 16.05 -3.92 0.27
N ILE A 101 14.98 -4.29 0.99
CA ILE A 101 13.71 -3.57 0.93
C ILE A 101 13.91 -2.27 1.72
N ARG A 102 14.19 -1.16 1.05
CA ARG A 102 14.13 0.17 1.67
C ARG A 102 12.66 0.51 1.95
N ILE A 103 12.19 0.15 3.15
CA ILE A 103 10.90 0.60 3.68
C ILE A 103 11.07 2.06 4.09
N THR A 104 10.70 3.00 3.23
CA THR A 104 10.66 4.41 3.60
C THR A 104 9.39 4.67 4.40
N ASN A 105 9.50 4.66 5.73
CA ASN A 105 8.45 5.15 6.62
C ASN A 105 8.30 6.66 6.44
N MET A 106 7.39 7.10 5.57
CA MET A 106 6.90 8.47 5.59
C MET A 106 5.68 8.55 6.50
N LEU A 107 5.93 8.65 7.81
CA LEU A 107 4.99 9.26 8.75
C LEU A 107 4.94 10.75 8.42
N HIS A 108 4.00 11.15 7.56
CA HIS A 108 3.59 12.56 7.53
C HIS A 108 2.55 12.73 8.64
N THR A 109 3.03 13.17 9.81
CA THR A 109 2.23 13.92 10.75
C THR A 109 1.96 15.28 10.11
N ILE A 110 0.69 15.57 9.81
CA ILE A 110 0.19 16.94 9.64
C ILE A 110 -1.08 17.01 10.49
#